data_AF-A0A7S3QLD9-F1
#
_entry.id   AF-A0A7S3QLD9-F1
#
_cell.length_a   1.000
_cell.length_b   1.000
_cell.length_c   1.000
_cell.angle_alpha   90.00
_cell.angle_beta   90.00
_cell.angle_gamma   90.00
#
_symmetry.space_group_name_H-M   'P 1'
#
loop_
_entity.id
_entity.type
_entity.pdbx_description
1 polymer ?
#
loop_
_entity_poly.entity_id
_entity_poly.type
_entity_poly.pdbx_seq_one_letter_code
_entity_poly.pdbx_strand_id
1 'polypeptide(L)'
;PEPKIKSVDTVSALPPTSAGSSNVSPVALGGRPFWCRKRAAVVNESAKASEIDLVPKEPHTKTTIVNAVRDNLLFQDLPPAALDIIIDSMHPVTVPAGVDIIRQGDSPASQFYVLEEGSCDVWARSSSKKKPKLCASYQSGSAFGE
;
A
#
# COMPACT_ATOMS: atom_id res chain seq x y z
N PRO A 1 -17.49 0.57 -31.49
CA PRO A 1 -18.39 1.64 -31.01
C PRO A 1 -18.40 1.58 -29.47
N GLU A 2 -18.05 2.69 -28.83
CA GLU A 2 -17.77 2.84 -27.39
C GLU A 2 -18.93 2.38 -26.48
N PRO A 3 -18.65 1.96 -25.22
CA PRO A 3 -19.65 2.03 -24.16
C PRO A 3 -19.60 3.40 -23.47
N LYS A 4 -20.76 4.05 -23.48
CA LYS A 4 -21.09 5.32 -22.83
C LYS A 4 -21.06 5.16 -21.30
N ILE A 5 -20.34 6.06 -20.64
CA ILE A 5 -20.38 6.29 -19.19
C ILE A 5 -21.55 7.25 -18.89
N LYS A 6 -22.30 6.97 -17.83
CA LYS A 6 -23.22 7.90 -17.14
C LYS A 6 -22.93 7.73 -15.63
N SER A 7 -22.18 8.66 -15.02
CA SER A 7 -22.68 9.76 -14.15
C SER A 7 -23.37 9.22 -12.90
N VAL A 8 -23.14 9.61 -11.64
CA VAL A 8 -22.38 10.64 -10.88
C VAL A 8 -22.52 10.16 -9.39
N ASP A 9 -21.66 10.43 -8.40
CA ASP A 9 -21.52 11.71 -7.69
C ASP A 9 -20.35 11.67 -6.67
N THR A 10 -19.49 12.69 -6.79
CA THR A 10 -18.98 13.59 -5.72
C THR A 10 -18.22 13.01 -4.51
N VAL A 11 -16.89 13.19 -4.52
CA VAL A 11 -16.06 13.31 -3.29
C VAL A 11 -15.28 14.63 -3.30
N SER A 12 -15.22 15.24 -2.12
CA SER A 12 -14.72 16.58 -1.86
C SER A 12 -13.19 16.68 -1.96
N ALA A 13 -12.68 17.78 -2.53
CA ALA A 13 -11.24 18.06 -2.65
C ALA A 13 -10.91 19.52 -2.25
N LEU A 14 -9.75 19.73 -1.63
CA LEU A 14 -9.13 21.03 -1.39
C LEU A 14 -8.01 21.29 -2.43
N PRO A 15 -7.68 22.57 -2.74
CA PRO A 15 -6.97 22.93 -3.97
C PRO A 15 -5.46 22.67 -3.90
N PRO A 16 -4.78 22.44 -5.04
CA PRO A 16 -3.33 22.32 -5.07
C PRO A 16 -2.66 23.69 -5.27
N THR A 17 -1.70 24.02 -4.41
CA THR A 17 -0.73 25.09 -4.66
C THR A 17 0.50 24.54 -5.38
N SER A 18 0.91 25.31 -6.39
CA SER A 18 1.96 25.07 -7.39
C SER A 18 3.40 25.16 -6.88
N ALA A 19 4.30 24.71 -7.76
CA ALA A 19 5.74 25.01 -7.88
C ALA A 19 6.67 23.92 -7.33
N GLY A 20 7.75 23.51 -8.01
CA GLY A 20 8.37 24.00 -9.24
C GLY A 20 9.47 23.02 -9.66
N SER A 21 9.66 22.88 -10.97
CA SER A 21 10.58 21.96 -11.63
C SER A 21 11.99 22.56 -11.71
N SER A 22 13.02 21.81 -11.32
CA SER A 22 14.41 22.08 -11.75
C SER A 22 15.01 20.82 -12.38
N ASN A 23 15.27 20.96 -13.68
CA ASN A 23 15.85 19.95 -14.57
C ASN A 23 17.38 19.95 -14.40
N VAL A 24 17.99 18.77 -14.27
CA VAL A 24 19.44 18.61 -14.45
C VAL A 24 19.70 17.42 -15.38
N SER A 25 20.13 17.72 -16.61
CA SER A 25 20.49 16.74 -17.63
C SER A 25 21.91 16.21 -17.39
N PRO A 26 22.17 14.88 -17.42
CA PRO A 26 23.53 14.38 -17.39
C PRO A 26 24.08 14.18 -18.82
N VAL A 27 25.35 14.55 -18.99
CA VAL A 27 26.14 14.33 -20.20
C VAL A 27 26.44 12.83 -20.36
N ALA A 28 26.32 12.32 -21.58
CA ALA A 28 26.46 10.90 -21.91
C ALA A 28 27.93 10.50 -22.09
N LEU A 29 28.41 9.55 -21.28
CA LEU A 29 29.65 8.81 -21.52
C LEU A 29 29.50 7.35 -21.09
N GLY A 30 29.67 6.44 -22.06
CA GLY A 30 30.19 5.08 -21.89
C GLY A 30 29.28 4.06 -21.22
N GLY A 31 28.86 3.05 -21.99
CA GLY A 31 28.08 1.90 -21.52
C GLY A 31 28.75 1.19 -20.33
N ARG A 32 28.01 1.11 -19.23
CA ARG A 32 28.38 0.30 -18.06
C ARG A 32 27.51 -0.96 -18.04
N PRO A 33 28.06 -2.11 -17.60
CA PRO A 33 27.29 -3.34 -17.45
C PRO A 33 26.08 -3.10 -16.53
N PHE A 34 24.99 -3.81 -16.83
CA PHE A 34 23.63 -3.64 -16.30
C PHE A 34 23.48 -3.73 -14.76
N TRP A 35 24.57 -4.01 -14.05
CA TRP A 35 24.61 -4.33 -12.63
C TRP A 35 25.22 -3.20 -11.78
N CYS A 36 24.62 -2.02 -11.86
CA CYS A 36 24.71 -0.96 -10.83
C CYS A 36 23.73 0.15 -11.20
N ARG A 37 22.42 -0.10 -11.07
CA ARG A 37 21.50 1.03 -10.94
C ARG A 37 21.89 1.76 -9.66
N LYS A 38 22.16 3.07 -9.76
CA LYS A 38 22.45 3.91 -8.59
C LYS A 38 21.29 3.76 -7.60
N ARG A 39 21.61 3.62 -6.31
CA ARG A 39 20.59 3.58 -5.25
C ARG A 39 19.88 4.93 -5.21
N ALA A 40 18.55 4.92 -5.25
CA ALA A 40 17.75 6.13 -5.07
C ALA A 40 17.58 6.41 -3.57
N ALA A 41 17.54 7.69 -3.19
CA ALA A 41 17.17 8.09 -1.83
C ALA A 41 15.65 7.92 -1.63
N VAL A 42 15.26 7.54 -0.41
CA VAL A 42 13.85 7.47 0.03
C VAL A 42 13.69 8.50 1.15
N VAL A 43 12.63 9.30 1.07
CA VAL A 43 12.29 10.34 2.06
C VAL A 43 10.92 10.02 2.63
N ASN A 44 10.76 10.20 3.94
CA ASN A 44 9.46 10.14 4.60
C ASN A 44 9.05 11.55 5.06
N GLU A 45 7.75 11.73 5.26
CA GLU A 45 7.19 12.97 5.80
C GLU A 45 7.59 13.16 7.28
N SER A 46 7.70 14.43 7.70
CA SER A 46 8.01 14.75 9.10
C SER A 46 6.80 14.46 9.98
N ALA A 47 6.97 13.58 10.97
CA ALA A 47 5.90 13.17 11.86
C ALA A 47 5.43 14.36 12.73
N LYS A 48 4.16 14.73 12.59
CA LYS A 48 3.45 15.55 13.58
C LYS A 48 2.72 14.60 14.52
N ALA A 49 2.79 14.86 15.83
CA ALA A 49 1.99 14.13 16.81
C ALA A 49 0.51 14.28 16.43
N SER A 50 -0.08 13.16 15.98
CA SER A 50 -1.47 13.06 15.54
C SER A 50 -2.20 12.18 16.55
N GLU A 51 -3.47 12.50 16.80
CA GLU A 51 -4.34 11.65 17.61
C GLU A 51 -4.54 10.32 16.88
N ILE A 52 -4.43 9.21 17.61
CA ILE A 52 -4.64 7.87 17.07
C ILE A 52 -6.12 7.55 17.26
N ASP A 53 -6.85 7.38 16.14
CA ASP A 53 -8.24 6.92 16.17
C ASP A 53 -8.27 5.44 16.56
N LEU A 54 -8.86 5.15 17.72
CA LEU A 54 -9.00 3.79 18.22
C LEU A 54 -10.39 3.25 17.87
N VAL A 55 -10.43 2.15 17.13
CA VAL A 55 -11.66 1.43 16.80
C VAL A 55 -11.77 0.21 17.71
N PRO A 56 -12.84 0.07 18.50
CA PRO A 56 -13.04 -1.13 19.31
C PRO A 56 -13.30 -2.33 18.40
N LYS A 57 -12.50 -3.39 18.58
CA LYS A 57 -12.57 -4.62 17.78
C LYS A 57 -12.96 -5.82 18.63
N GLU A 58 -13.62 -6.78 18.00
CA GLU A 58 -13.88 -8.09 18.57
C GLU A 58 -12.57 -8.83 18.90
N PRO A 59 -12.50 -9.56 20.04
CA PRO A 59 -11.29 -10.26 20.48
C PRO A 59 -10.83 -11.33 19.48
N HIS A 60 -11.75 -11.93 18.73
CA HIS A 60 -11.40 -12.90 17.69
C HIS A 60 -10.62 -12.24 16.54
N THR A 61 -11.15 -11.15 15.98
CA THR A 61 -10.49 -10.35 14.94
C THR A 61 -9.13 -9.83 15.39
N LYS A 62 -9.03 -9.34 16.64
CA LYS A 62 -7.74 -8.93 17.22
C LYS A 62 -6.71 -10.06 17.15
N THR A 63 -7.09 -11.27 17.57
CA THR A 63 -6.19 -12.43 17.56
C THR A 63 -5.70 -12.77 16.15
N THR A 64 -6.58 -12.70 15.15
CA THR A 64 -6.24 -12.91 13.74
C THR A 64 -5.24 -11.88 13.25
N ILE A 65 -5.47 -10.60 13.53
CA ILE A 65 -4.56 -9.51 13.15
C ILE A 65 -3.21 -9.67 13.84
N VAL A 66 -3.19 -9.95 15.15
CA VAL A 66 -1.95 -10.20 15.90
C VAL A 66 -1.13 -11.30 15.21
N ASN A 67 -1.75 -12.42 14.85
CA ASN A 67 -1.06 -13.52 14.20
C ASN A 67 -0.53 -13.15 12.81
N ALA A 68 -1.29 -12.37 12.03
CA ALA A 68 -0.89 -11.92 10.70
C ALA A 68 0.29 -10.94 10.72
N VAL A 69 0.42 -10.13 11.78
CA VAL A 69 1.37 -9.02 11.87
C VAL A 69 2.65 -9.40 12.63
N ARG A 70 2.62 -10.44 13.48
CA ARG A 70 3.76 -10.90 14.29
C ARG A 70 5.02 -11.19 13.49
N ASP A 71 4.88 -11.78 12.31
CA ASP A 71 6.02 -12.20 11.48
C ASP A 71 6.55 -11.07 10.58
N ASN A 72 5.92 -9.90 10.60
CA ASN A 72 6.32 -8.77 9.78
C ASN A 72 7.41 -7.95 10.48
N LEU A 73 8.50 -7.68 9.73
CA LEU A 73 9.68 -6.95 10.19
C LEU A 73 9.37 -5.56 10.76
N LEU A 74 8.28 -4.92 10.34
CA LEU A 74 7.87 -3.61 10.84
C LEU A 74 7.38 -3.66 12.30
N PHE A 75 6.94 -4.83 12.77
CA PHE A 75 6.20 -4.97 14.02
C PHE A 75 6.85 -5.95 15.01
N GLN A 76 7.76 -6.80 14.55
CA GLN A 76 8.42 -7.83 15.37
C GLN A 76 9.13 -7.28 16.63
N ASP A 77 9.68 -6.06 16.56
CA ASP A 77 10.49 -5.45 17.63
C ASP A 77 9.68 -4.50 18.51
N LEU A 78 8.38 -4.35 18.26
CA LEU A 78 7.53 -3.47 19.04
C LEU A 78 7.09 -4.13 20.36
N PRO A 79 7.01 -3.35 21.45
CA PRO A 79 6.46 -3.86 22.69
C PRO A 79 4.97 -4.22 22.49
N PRO A 80 4.45 -5.23 23.22
CA PRO A 80 3.09 -5.72 23.03
C PRO A 80 2.03 -4.62 23.19
N ALA A 81 2.23 -3.68 24.12
CA ALA A 81 1.34 -2.54 24.30
C ALA A 81 1.27 -1.61 23.07
N ALA A 82 2.37 -1.44 22.32
CA ALA A 82 2.38 -0.64 21.10
C ALA A 82 1.71 -1.40 19.94
N LEU A 83 1.90 -2.73 19.88
CA LEU A 83 1.19 -3.57 18.92
C LEU A 83 -0.32 -3.48 19.12
N ASP A 84 -0.80 -3.53 20.37
CA ASP A 84 -2.22 -3.42 20.67
C ASP A 84 -2.80 -2.07 20.18
N ILE A 85 -2.07 -0.97 20.34
CA ILE A 85 -2.47 0.36 19.83
C ILE A 85 -2.55 0.36 18.30
N ILE A 86 -1.57 -0.22 17.61
CA ILE A 86 -1.57 -0.31 16.15
C ILE A 86 -2.74 -1.14 15.67
N ILE A 87 -3.00 -2.26 16.33
CA ILE A 87 -4.12 -3.14 16.00
C ILE A 87 -5.43 -2.39 16.22
N ASP A 88 -5.61 -1.68 17.32
CA ASP A 88 -6.82 -0.90 17.58
C ASP A 88 -6.97 0.29 16.63
N SER A 89 -5.87 0.77 16.04
CA SER A 89 -5.87 1.82 15.02
C SER A 89 -6.25 1.34 13.61
N MET A 90 -6.20 0.04 13.30
CA MET A 90 -6.56 -0.40 11.93
C MET A 90 -8.08 -0.36 11.72
N HIS A 91 -8.53 0.07 10.55
CA HIS A 91 -9.96 0.17 10.24
C HIS A 91 -10.45 -1.02 9.39
N PRO A 92 -11.66 -1.54 9.62
CA PRO A 92 -12.25 -2.56 8.76
C PRO A 92 -12.59 -2.00 7.39
N VAL A 93 -12.24 -2.74 6.33
CA VAL A 93 -12.55 -2.39 4.94
C VAL A 93 -13.14 -3.61 4.25
N THR A 94 -14.39 -3.51 3.78
CA THR A 94 -15.05 -4.56 3.02
C THR A 94 -14.91 -4.28 1.53
N VAL A 95 -14.37 -5.24 0.78
CA VAL A 95 -14.19 -5.14 -0.67
C VAL A 95 -14.96 -6.26 -1.37
N PRO A 96 -15.79 -5.94 -2.39
CA PRO A 96 -16.51 -6.98 -3.12
C PRO A 96 -15.57 -7.79 -4.02
N ALA A 97 -15.99 -9.01 -4.36
CA ALA A 97 -15.21 -9.89 -5.23
C ALA A 97 -14.96 -9.25 -6.61
N GLY A 98 -13.72 -9.34 -7.09
CA GLY A 98 -13.31 -8.82 -8.39
C GLY A 98 -12.92 -7.33 -8.41
N VAL A 99 -12.85 -6.67 -7.25
CA VAL A 99 -12.32 -5.30 -7.13
C VAL A 99 -10.87 -5.32 -6.69
N ASP A 100 -10.06 -4.44 -7.29
CA ASP A 100 -8.67 -4.23 -6.90
C ASP A 100 -8.60 -3.47 -5.56
N ILE A 101 -7.90 -4.03 -4.57
CA ILE A 101 -7.64 -3.35 -3.29
C ILE A 101 -6.56 -2.28 -3.49
N ILE A 102 -5.46 -2.64 -4.16
CA ILE A 102 -4.33 -1.75 -4.45
C ILE A 102 -4.00 -1.85 -5.94
N ARG A 103 -3.69 -0.72 -6.57
CA ARG A 103 -3.27 -0.66 -7.98
C ARG A 103 -1.81 -0.26 -8.12
N GLN A 104 -1.06 -1.03 -8.91
CA GLN A 104 0.35 -0.73 -9.17
C GLN A 104 0.51 0.61 -9.89
N GLY A 105 1.28 1.52 -9.29
CA GLY A 105 1.55 2.86 -9.82
C GLY A 105 0.56 3.93 -9.35
N ASP A 106 -0.35 3.59 -8.44
CA ASP A 106 -1.17 4.57 -7.74
C ASP A 106 -0.36 5.25 -6.63
N SER A 107 -0.55 6.56 -6.48
CA SER A 107 0.13 7.40 -5.48
C SER A 107 -0.95 8.11 -4.67
N PRO A 108 -0.95 8.10 -3.31
CA PRO A 108 0.04 7.53 -2.38
C PRO A 108 -0.29 6.12 -1.89
N ALA A 109 0.73 5.28 -1.71
CA ALA A 109 0.64 3.97 -1.06
C ALA A 109 1.17 4.09 0.38
N SER A 110 0.29 4.43 1.32
CA SER A 110 0.63 4.63 2.75
C SER A 110 -0.12 3.69 3.69
N GLN A 111 -0.87 2.73 3.14
CA GLN A 111 -1.77 1.87 3.90
C GLN A 111 -1.26 0.43 3.91
N PHE A 112 -1.37 -0.19 5.08
CA PHE A 112 -1.06 -1.59 5.32
C PHE A 112 -2.34 -2.37 5.58
N TYR A 113 -2.46 -3.56 4.98
CA TYR A 113 -3.69 -4.34 4.99
C TYR A 113 -3.46 -5.75 5.55
N VAL A 114 -4.48 -6.25 6.25
CA VAL A 114 -4.57 -7.64 6.72
C VAL A 114 -5.87 -8.22 6.20
N LEU A 115 -5.81 -9.39 5.56
CA LEU A 115 -6.99 -10.14 5.15
C LEU A 115 -7.58 -10.85 6.36
N GLU A 116 -8.77 -10.43 6.78
CA GLU A 116 -9.54 -11.16 7.80
C GLU A 116 -10.21 -12.40 7.18
N GLU A 117 -10.93 -12.20 6.08
CA GLU A 117 -11.66 -13.26 5.38
C GLU A 117 -11.46 -13.19 3.85
N GLY A 118 -11.59 -14.34 3.19
CA GLY A 118 -11.48 -14.45 1.73
C GLY A 118 -10.06 -14.70 1.22
N SER A 119 -9.88 -14.49 -0.08
CA SER A 119 -8.62 -14.69 -0.79
C SER A 119 -8.41 -13.60 -1.83
N CYS A 120 -7.17 -13.17 -2.04
CA CYS A 120 -6.84 -12.23 -3.10
C CYS A 120 -5.61 -12.65 -3.89
N ASP A 121 -5.55 -12.21 -5.15
CA ASP A 121 -4.45 -12.51 -6.06
C ASP A 121 -3.66 -11.25 -6.38
N VAL A 122 -2.33 -11.36 -6.35
CA VAL A 122 -1.41 -10.27 -6.67
C VAL A 122 -0.97 -10.39 -8.12
N TRP A 123 -1.25 -9.35 -8.91
CA TRP A 123 -0.86 -9.27 -10.30
C TRP A 123 0.14 -8.15 -10.53
N ALA A 124 1.33 -8.47 -11.03
CA ALA A 124 2.33 -7.45 -11.40
C ALA A 124 2.35 -7.22 -12.92
N ARG A 125 2.34 -5.94 -13.31
CA ARG A 125 2.60 -5.51 -14.69
C ARG A 125 4.10 -5.32 -14.87
N SER A 126 4.65 -5.99 -15.88
CA SER A 126 6.05 -5.82 -16.28
C SER A 126 6.10 -4.98 -17.56
N SER A 127 7.03 -4.02 -17.62
CA SER A 127 7.24 -3.19 -18.81
C SER A 127 7.56 -4.00 -20.07
N SER A 128 8.11 -5.21 -19.91
CA SER A 128 8.56 -6.07 -21.01
C SER A 128 7.49 -7.04 -21.52
N LYS A 129 6.40 -7.26 -20.76
CA LYS A 129 5.35 -8.24 -21.11
C LYS A 129 3.98 -7.57 -21.20
N LYS A 130 3.26 -7.84 -22.30
CA LYS A 130 1.92 -7.27 -22.56
C LYS A 130 0.82 -7.76 -21.60
N LYS A 131 1.01 -8.90 -20.90
CA LYS A 131 0.02 -9.47 -19.98
C LYS A 131 0.51 -9.41 -18.52
N PRO A 132 -0.35 -9.08 -17.55
CA PRO A 132 -0.04 -9.18 -16.13
C PRO A 132 0.37 -10.60 -15.74
N LYS A 133 1.29 -10.75 -14.77
CA LYS A 133 1.71 -12.04 -14.23
C LYS A 133 1.18 -12.20 -12.80
N LEU A 134 0.57 -13.34 -12.50
CA LEU A 134 0.24 -13.73 -11.12
C LEU A 134 1.55 -13.92 -10.34
N CYS A 135 1.69 -13.17 -9.27
CA CYS A 135 2.88 -13.14 -8.43
C CYS A 135 2.70 -13.93 -7.15
N ALA A 136 1.55 -13.76 -6.49
CA ALA A 136 1.23 -14.40 -5.22
C ALA A 136 -0.30 -14.49 -5.08
N SER A 137 -0.74 -15.38 -4.19
CA SER A 137 -2.12 -15.49 -3.74
C SER A 137 -2.12 -15.45 -2.22
N TYR A 138 -2.93 -14.58 -1.63
CA TYR A 138 -3.09 -14.46 -0.19
C TYR A 138 -4.39 -15.09 0.28
N GLN A 139 -4.36 -15.56 1.52
CA GLN A 139 -5.50 -16.17 2.20
C GLN A 139 -5.81 -15.39 3.49
N SER A 140 -6.93 -15.71 4.14
CA SER A 140 -7.27 -15.20 5.48
C SER A 140 -6.09 -15.33 6.45
N GLY A 141 -5.78 -14.26 7.17
CA GLY A 141 -4.63 -14.14 8.07
C GLY A 141 -3.33 -13.67 7.39
N SER A 142 -3.34 -13.36 6.09
CA SER A 142 -2.17 -12.79 5.41
C SER A 142 -2.17 -11.26 5.48
N ALA A 143 -0.97 -10.67 5.51
CA ALA A 143 -0.78 -9.22 5.44
C ALA A 143 -0.04 -8.81 4.16
N PHE A 144 -0.26 -7.57 3.71
CA PHE A 144 0.42 -6.99 2.54
C PHE A 144 0.44 -5.46 2.59
N GLY A 145 1.37 -4.86 1.84
CA GLY A 145 1.55 -3.41 1.77
C GLY A 145 2.66 -2.85 2.66
N GLU A 146 3.58 -3.72 3.13
CA GLU A 146 4.85 -3.28 3.75
C GLU A 146 5.89 -2.74 2.76
#